data_AF-A0A1I0TUN1-F1
#
_entry.id   AF-A0A1I0TUN1-F1
#
_cell.length_a   1.000
_cell.length_b   1.000
_cell.length_c   1.000
_cell.angle_alpha   90.00
_cell.angle_beta   90.00
_cell.angle_gamma   90.00
#
_symmetry.space_group_name_H-M   'P 1'
#
loop_
_entity.id
_entity.type
_entity.pdbx_description
1 polymer ?
#
loop_
_entity_poly.entity_id
_entity_poly.type
_entity_poly.pdbx_seq_one_letter_code
_entity_poly.pdbx_strand_id
1 'polypeptide(L)'
;MTSDFRFLLSDLWFLLSEPHTWITLLDYTLGFIFISQFSTAVAVFLGANLIVYYYDLGYEKHPEALWEKIFNLIYNLFLWFPVYLYKRVSPFPFLIRKLLYAVFTVVGAAVYGIIWLLLRNLLKLLLLGHI
;
A
#
# COMPACT_ATOMS: atom_id res chain seq x y z
N MET A 1 -16.29 -30.39 -16.20
CA MET A 1 -16.10 -29.60 -14.96
C MET A 1 -14.83 -29.93 -14.21
N THR A 2 -14.38 -31.19 -14.12
CA THR A 2 -13.10 -31.55 -13.45
C THR A 2 -11.85 -31.40 -14.33
N SER A 3 -11.99 -31.45 -15.66
CA SER A 3 -10.91 -31.21 -16.63
C SER A 3 -10.43 -29.75 -16.62
N ASP A 4 -11.37 -28.81 -16.66
CA ASP A 4 -11.08 -27.38 -16.79
C ASP A 4 -10.44 -26.83 -15.52
N PHE A 5 -10.83 -27.35 -14.36
CA PHE A 5 -10.24 -26.98 -13.07
C PHE A 5 -8.80 -27.51 -12.91
N ARG A 6 -8.52 -28.74 -13.37
CA ARG A 6 -7.15 -29.29 -13.38
C ARG A 6 -6.25 -28.52 -14.34
N PHE A 7 -6.78 -28.13 -15.49
CA PHE A 7 -6.07 -27.31 -16.49
C PHE A 7 -5.73 -25.91 -15.93
N LEU A 8 -6.68 -25.25 -15.26
CA LEU A 8 -6.46 -23.97 -14.58
C LEU A 8 -5.39 -24.06 -13.47
N LEU A 9 -5.41 -25.15 -12.69
CA LEU A 9 -4.41 -25.40 -11.65
C LEU A 9 -3.01 -25.67 -12.22
N SER A 10 -2.90 -26.40 -13.33
CA SER A 10 -1.61 -26.63 -13.98
C SER A 10 -1.04 -25.35 -14.58
N ASP A 11 -1.87 -24.51 -15.20
CA ASP A 11 -1.44 -23.23 -15.75
C ASP A 11 -1.02 -22.25 -14.64
N LEU A 12 -1.77 -22.21 -13.54
CA LEU A 12 -1.41 -21.42 -12.37
C LEU A 12 -0.08 -21.89 -11.77
N TRP A 13 0.11 -23.21 -11.64
CA TRP A 13 1.35 -23.79 -11.15
C TRP A 13 2.54 -23.48 -12.05
N PHE A 14 2.36 -23.59 -13.37
CA PHE A 14 3.38 -23.25 -14.35
C PHE A 14 3.77 -21.77 -14.24
N LEU A 15 2.79 -20.86 -14.19
CA LEU A 15 3.04 -19.43 -14.03
C LEU A 15 3.76 -19.11 -12.71
N LEU A 16 3.36 -19.74 -11.60
CA LEU A 16 4.01 -19.56 -10.29
C LEU A 16 5.38 -20.25 -10.19
N SER A 17 5.71 -21.18 -11.10
CA SER A 17 7.04 -21.80 -11.15
C SER A 17 8.09 -20.89 -11.79
N GLU A 18 7.66 -19.90 -12.58
CA GLU A 18 8.56 -18.95 -13.21
C GLU A 18 9.03 -17.87 -12.21
N PRO A 19 10.35 -17.70 -12.01
CA PRO A 19 10.84 -16.73 -11.03
C PRO A 19 10.50 -15.27 -11.38
N HIS A 20 10.33 -14.95 -12.67
CA HIS A 20 9.89 -13.63 -13.14
C HIS A 20 8.45 -13.29 -12.74
N THR A 21 7.57 -14.29 -12.60
CA THR A 21 6.19 -14.07 -12.16
C THR A 21 6.14 -13.51 -10.74
N TRP A 22 6.99 -13.97 -9.84
CA TRP A 22 7.07 -13.46 -8.47
C TRP A 22 7.55 -12.02 -8.38
N ILE A 23 8.55 -11.66 -9.20
CA ILE A 23 9.04 -10.28 -9.30
C ILE A 23 7.91 -9.37 -9.82
N THR A 24 7.18 -9.83 -10.84
CA THR A 24 6.06 -9.09 -11.43
C THR A 24 4.89 -8.93 -10.45
N LEU A 25 4.57 -9.99 -9.70
CA LEU A 25 3.54 -9.96 -8.66
C LEU A 25 3.91 -8.97 -7.56
N LEU A 26 5.18 -8.95 -7.13
CA LEU A 26 5.68 -7.95 -6.19
C LEU A 26 5.51 -6.53 -6.76
N ASP A 27 5.98 -6.28 -7.98
CA ASP A 27 5.91 -4.97 -8.64
C ASP A 27 4.46 -4.47 -8.70
N TYR A 28 3.50 -5.33 -9.06
CA TYR A 28 2.08 -4.97 -9.07
C TYR A 28 1.48 -4.77 -7.67
N THR A 29 1.82 -5.62 -6.71
CA THR A 29 1.29 -5.50 -5.34
C THR A 29 1.77 -4.22 -4.67
N LEU A 30 3.08 -3.94 -4.79
CA LEU A 30 3.67 -2.71 -4.30
C LEU A 30 3.10 -1.50 -5.06
N GLY A 31 3.07 -1.54 -6.38
CA GLY A 31 2.46 -0.47 -7.19
C GLY A 31 1.02 -0.14 -6.78
N PHE A 32 0.21 -1.17 -6.50
CA PHE A 32 -1.17 -0.99 -6.06
C PHE A 32 -1.27 -0.32 -4.69
N ILE A 33 -0.47 -0.77 -3.71
CA ILE A 33 -0.39 -0.14 -2.37
C ILE A 33 0.09 1.32 -2.48
N PHE A 34 1.08 1.57 -3.34
CA PHE A 34 1.59 2.92 -3.56
C PHE A 34 0.53 3.85 -4.11
N ILE A 35 -0.17 3.41 -5.18
CA ILE A 35 -1.22 4.21 -5.82
C ILE A 35 -2.35 4.50 -4.85
N SER A 36 -2.76 3.53 -4.03
CA SER A 36 -3.81 3.74 -3.03
C SER A 36 -3.39 4.81 -2.02
N GLN A 37 -2.20 4.68 -1.43
CA GLN A 37 -1.71 5.62 -0.43
C GLN A 37 -1.47 7.02 -1.04
N PHE A 38 -0.91 7.09 -2.25
CA PHE A 38 -0.71 8.37 -2.93
C PHE A 38 -2.04 9.05 -3.25
N SER A 39 -3.03 8.30 -3.73
CA SER A 39 -4.39 8.82 -3.99
C SER A 39 -5.04 9.32 -2.71
N THR A 40 -4.92 8.58 -1.60
CA THR A 40 -5.39 9.03 -0.29
C THR A 40 -4.65 10.28 0.18
N ALA A 41 -3.34 10.40 -0.06
CA ALA A 41 -2.59 11.59 0.30
C ALA A 41 -3.07 12.83 -0.46
N VAL A 42 -3.35 12.71 -1.76
CA VAL A 42 -3.96 13.78 -2.54
C VAL A 42 -5.34 14.13 -2.00
N ALA A 43 -6.18 13.14 -1.70
CA ALA A 43 -7.50 13.36 -1.12
C ALA A 43 -7.42 14.09 0.24
N VAL A 44 -6.51 13.68 1.13
CA VAL A 44 -6.28 14.33 2.43
C VAL A 44 -5.71 15.75 2.27
N PHE A 45 -4.86 16.00 1.28
CA PHE A 45 -4.36 17.35 1.01
C PHE A 45 -5.47 18.32 0.58
N LEU A 46 -6.46 17.83 -0.17
CA LEU A 46 -7.61 18.59 -0.65
C LEU A 46 -8.74 18.69 0.37
N GLY A 47 -9.22 17.54 0.87
CA GLY A 47 -10.39 17.39 1.73
C GLY A 47 -10.09 17.27 3.23
N ALA A 48 -8.82 17.11 3.61
CA ALA A 48 -8.31 17.27 4.97
C ALA A 48 -9.16 16.52 6.02
N ASN A 49 -9.81 17.27 6.92
CA ASN A 49 -10.59 16.73 8.03
C ASN A 49 -11.73 15.80 7.58
N LEU A 50 -12.33 16.03 6.40
CA LEU A 50 -13.41 15.19 5.88
C LEU A 50 -12.91 13.76 5.59
N ILE A 51 -11.77 13.65 4.90
CA ILE A 51 -11.19 12.36 4.54
C ILE A 51 -10.72 11.61 5.79
N VAL A 52 -10.09 12.33 6.73
CA VAL A 52 -9.66 11.75 8.01
C VAL A 52 -10.85 11.28 8.84
N TYR A 53 -11.96 12.02 8.83
CA TYR A 53 -13.18 11.62 9.50
C TYR A 53 -13.78 10.34 8.90
N TYR A 54 -13.88 10.25 7.56
CA TYR A 54 -14.34 9.02 6.91
C TYR A 54 -13.44 7.82 7.19
N TYR A 55 -12.12 8.03 7.21
CA TYR A 55 -11.18 6.99 7.63
C TYR A 55 -11.47 6.54 9.06
N ASP A 56 -11.62 7.48 9.99
CA ASP A 56 -11.86 7.17 11.40
C ASP A 56 -13.23 6.51 11.67
N LEU A 57 -14.22 6.73 10.79
CA LEU A 57 -15.50 6.02 10.82
C LEU A 57 -15.37 4.57 10.36
N GLY A 58 -14.58 4.32 9.31
CA GLY A 58 -14.35 2.96 8.81
C GLY A 58 -13.33 2.16 9.64
N TYR A 59 -12.51 2.85 10.43
CA TYR A 59 -11.48 2.25 11.27
C TYR A 59 -12.05 1.86 12.63
N GLU A 60 -12.15 0.56 12.89
CA GLU A 60 -12.68 0.05 14.14
C GLU A 60 -11.66 0.24 15.27
N LYS A 61 -12.00 1.00 16.31
CA LYS A 61 -11.02 1.34 17.37
C LYS A 61 -10.79 0.20 18.34
N HIS A 62 -11.81 -0.63 18.56
CA HIS A 62 -11.77 -1.76 19.49
C HIS A 62 -12.27 -3.03 18.77
N PRO A 63 -11.50 -3.59 17.83
CA PRO A 63 -11.95 -4.72 17.06
C PRO A 63 -11.98 -5.98 17.94
N GLU A 64 -13.17 -6.46 18.26
CA GLU A 64 -13.38 -7.69 19.04
C GLU A 64 -13.34 -8.90 18.10
N ALA A 65 -13.92 -8.73 16.92
CA ALA A 65 -14.04 -9.74 15.90
C ALA A 65 -12.79 -9.90 15.03
N LEU A 66 -12.54 -11.11 14.51
CA LEU A 66 -11.41 -11.39 13.62
C LEU A 66 -11.53 -10.66 12.27
N TRP A 67 -12.75 -10.50 11.77
CA TRP A 67 -13.06 -9.82 10.51
C TRP A 67 -12.81 -8.32 10.60
N GLU A 68 -13.13 -7.68 11.72
CA GLU A 68 -12.79 -6.27 12.00
C GLU A 68 -11.27 -6.06 12.02
N LYS A 69 -10.51 -6.99 12.62
CA LYS A 69 -9.04 -6.95 12.61
C LYS A 69 -8.48 -7.05 11.19
N ILE A 70 -9.07 -7.90 10.34
CA ILE A 70 -8.68 -8.04 8.93
C ILE A 70 -8.98 -6.73 8.17
N PHE A 71 -10.17 -6.14 8.36
CA PHE A 71 -10.49 -4.85 7.73
C PHE A 71 -9.54 -3.73 8.17
N ASN A 72 -9.24 -3.63 9.47
CA ASN A 72 -8.26 -2.67 9.96
C ASN A 72 -6.86 -2.91 9.38
N LEU A 73 -6.44 -4.16 9.23
CA LEU A 73 -5.17 -4.49 8.58
C LEU A 73 -5.14 -4.00 7.13
N ILE A 74 -6.23 -4.22 6.37
CA ILE A 74 -6.38 -3.76 5.00
C ILE A 74 -6.32 -2.22 4.96
N TYR A 75 -7.10 -1.53 5.79
CA TYR A 75 -7.05 -0.07 5.86
C TYR A 75 -5.67 0.45 6.24
N ASN A 76 -4.97 -0.24 7.15
CA ASN A 76 -3.61 0.12 7.52
C ASN A 76 -2.61 -0.07 6.39
N LEU A 77 -2.76 -1.13 5.61
CA LEU A 77 -1.90 -1.39 4.46
C LEU A 77 -2.07 -0.33 3.37
N PHE A 78 -3.33 0.05 3.07
CA PHE A 78 -3.63 0.85 1.89
C PHE A 78 -3.81 2.35 2.13
N LEU A 79 -4.16 2.79 3.35
CA LEU A 79 -4.67 4.15 3.60
C LEU A 79 -4.06 4.84 4.84
N TRP A 80 -3.42 4.11 5.75
CA TRP A 80 -3.04 4.65 7.07
C TRP A 80 -2.00 5.75 7.03
N PHE A 81 -0.91 5.58 6.27
CA PHE A 81 0.22 6.50 6.35
C PHE A 81 -0.15 7.97 6.00
N PRO A 82 -0.89 8.24 4.91
CA PRO A 82 -1.36 9.59 4.60
C PRO A 82 -2.24 10.21 5.69
N VAL A 83 -3.09 9.41 6.34
CA VAL A 83 -3.99 9.87 7.41
C VAL A 83 -3.20 10.12 8.69
N TYR A 84 -2.32 9.20 9.05
CA TYR A 84 -1.38 9.34 10.17
C TYR A 84 -0.55 10.61 10.05
N LEU A 85 0.02 10.84 8.87
CA LEU A 85 0.84 12.02 8.59
C LEU A 85 0.04 13.32 8.80
N TYR A 86 -1.19 13.38 8.29
CA TYR A 86 -2.03 14.56 8.47
C TYR A 86 -2.37 14.81 9.93
N LYS A 87 -2.70 13.76 10.70
CA LYS A 87 -2.94 13.87 12.15
C LYS A 87 -1.71 14.44 12.87
N ARG A 88 -0.49 14.06 12.47
CA ARG A 88 0.76 14.59 13.05
C ARG A 88 0.99 16.06 12.77
N VAL A 89 0.67 16.53 11.56
CA VAL A 89 0.81 17.96 11.21
C VAL A 89 -0.44 18.79 11.54
N SER A 90 -1.51 18.17 12.03
CA SER A 90 -2.77 18.84 12.40
C SER A 90 -2.64 20.01 13.38
N PRO A 91 -1.70 20.01 14.36
CA PRO A 91 -1.58 21.12 15.32
C PRO A 91 -1.04 22.42 14.71
N PHE A 92 -0.44 22.37 13.52
CA PHE A 92 0.14 23.56 12.88
C PHE A 92 -0.93 24.42 12.17
N PRO A 93 -0.68 25.73 11.99
CA PRO A 93 -1.52 26.60 11.18
C PRO A 93 -1.72 26.07 9.75
N PHE A 94 -2.86 26.38 9.14
CA PHE A 94 -3.31 25.79 7.88
C PHE A 94 -2.24 25.73 6.78
N LEU A 95 -1.57 26.86 6.51
CA LEU A 95 -0.57 26.94 5.44
C LEU A 95 0.66 26.08 5.74
N ILE A 96 1.17 26.16 6.97
CA ILE A 96 2.33 25.37 7.44
C ILE A 96 1.98 23.88 7.41
N ARG A 97 0.78 23.50 7.88
CA ARG A 97 0.29 22.13 7.83
C ARG A 97 0.27 21.58 6.41
N LYS A 98 -0.24 22.33 5.44
CA LYS A 98 -0.27 21.90 4.04
C LYS A 98 1.13 21.74 3.45
N LEU A 99 2.04 22.67 3.73
CA LEU A 99 3.42 22.60 3.27
C LEU A 99 4.14 21.39 3.87
N LEU A 100 4.08 21.21 5.19
CA LEU A 100 4.67 20.07 5.88
C LEU A 100 4.11 18.75 5.35
N TYR A 101 2.77 18.67 5.20
CA TYR A 101 2.12 17.49 4.64
C TYR A 101 2.67 17.15 3.25
N ALA A 102 2.70 18.12 2.34
CA ALA A 102 3.19 17.94 0.99
C ALA A 102 4.67 17.49 0.96
N VAL A 103 5.53 18.13 1.75
CA VAL A 103 6.95 17.75 1.87
C VAL A 103 7.08 16.31 2.34
N PHE A 104 6.40 15.93 3.43
CA PHE A 104 6.47 14.58 3.95
C PHE A 104 5.85 13.53 3.01
N THR A 105 4.79 13.86 2.26
CA THR A 105 4.23 12.97 1.23
C THR A 105 5.24 12.71 0.11
N VAL A 106 5.92 13.75 -0.38
CA VAL A 106 6.94 13.61 -1.43
C VAL A 106 8.14 12.81 -0.93
N VAL A 107 8.63 13.11 0.28
CA VAL A 107 9.72 12.35 0.91
C VAL A 107 9.32 10.90 1.12
N GLY A 108 8.10 10.64 1.61
CA GLY A 108 7.57 9.30 1.80
C GLY A 108 7.49 8.52 0.48
N ALA A 109 7.05 9.16 -0.62
CA ALA A 109 7.02 8.55 -1.94
C ALA A 109 8.42 8.21 -2.47
N ALA A 110 9.41 9.09 -2.24
CA ALA A 110 10.80 8.80 -2.59
C ALA A 110 11.36 7.61 -1.79
N VAL A 111 11.13 7.58 -0.47
CA VAL A 111 11.52 6.44 0.39
C VAL A 111 10.85 5.15 -0.07
N TYR A 112 9.57 5.21 -0.43
CA TYR A 112 8.85 4.06 -0.99
C TYR A 112 9.53 3.53 -2.26
N GLY A 113 9.89 4.42 -3.20
CA GLY A 113 10.60 4.05 -4.41
C GLY A 113 11.94 3.35 -4.12
N ILE A 114 12.68 3.82 -3.13
CA ILE A 114 13.94 3.18 -2.69
C ILE A 114 13.66 1.78 -2.14
N ILE A 115 12.68 1.62 -1.24
CA ILE A 115 12.30 0.32 -0.66
C ILE A 115 11.87 -0.65 -1.77
N TRP A 116 11.07 -0.18 -2.73
CA TRP A 116 10.65 -0.98 -3.87
C TRP A 116 11.85 -1.46 -4.68
N LEU A 117 12.76 -0.58 -5.07
CA LEU A 117 13.97 -0.96 -5.82
C LEU A 117 14.82 -2.00 -5.07
N LEU A 118 14.99 -1.82 -3.75
CA LEU A 118 15.72 -2.76 -2.90
C LEU A 118 15.05 -4.13 -2.87
N LEU A 119 13.73 -4.19 -2.64
CA LEU A 119 12.99 -5.45 -2.61
C LEU A 119 13.02 -6.16 -3.96
N ARG A 120 12.84 -5.42 -5.05
CA ARG A 120 12.88 -5.95 -6.41
C ARG A 120 14.24 -6.54 -6.75
N ASN A 121 15.33 -5.81 -6.45
CA ASN A 121 16.69 -6.28 -6.71
C ASN A 121 17.07 -7.46 -5.82
N LEU A 122 16.61 -7.48 -4.56
CA LEU A 122 16.82 -8.61 -3.66
C LEU A 122 16.10 -9.86 -4.18
N LEU A 123 14.86 -9.74 -4.66
CA LEU A 123 14.14 -10.84 -5.28
C LEU A 123 14.81 -11.34 -6.57
N LYS A 124 15.26 -10.43 -7.44
CA LYS A 124 16.05 -10.80 -8.62
C LYS A 124 17.32 -11.57 -8.25
N LEU A 125 18.07 -11.09 -7.27
CA LEU A 125 19.27 -11.77 -6.80
C LEU A 125 18.96 -13.18 -6.29
N LEU A 126 17.91 -13.33 -5.47
CA LEU A 126 17.52 -14.62 -4.90
C LEU A 126 16.98 -15.62 -5.93
N LEU A 127 16.23 -15.13 -6.92
CA LEU A 127 15.51 -15.96 -7.87
C LEU A 127 16.25 -16.21 -9.18
N LEU A 128 17.09 -15.26 -9.60
CA LEU A 128 17.78 -15.27 -10.89
C LEU A 128 19.30 -15.32 -10.74
N GLY A 129 19.85 -15.10 -9.54
CA GLY A 129 21.29 -15.11 -9.28
C GLY A 129 22.05 -13.88 -9.79
N HIS A 130 21.34 -12.86 -10.29
CA HIS A 130 21.92 -11.61 -10.80
C HIS A 130 20.93 -10.44 -10.66
N ILE A 131 21.42 -9.21 -10.89
CA ILE A 131 20.64 -7.95 -10.75
C ILE A 131 20.20 -7.43 -12.12
#